data_AF-A0A968Q8S4-F1
#
_entry.id   AF-A0A968Q8S4-F1
#
_cell.length_a   1.000
_cell.length_b   1.000
_cell.length_c   1.000
_cell.angle_alpha   90.00
_cell.angle_beta   90.00
_cell.angle_gamma   90.00
#
_symmetry.space_group_name_H-M   'P 1'
#
loop_
_entity.id
_entity.type
_entity.pdbx_description
1 polymer ?
#
loop_
_entity_poly.entity_id
_entity_poly.type
_entity_poly.pdbx_seq_one_letter_code
_entity_poly.pdbx_strand_id
1 'polypeptide(L)'
;MSKPKLGMVIYFNPDYYPPTVNAVHLLAEHFDVVLIGRNYDPPNVEYPANVRVHRLGKYTSIHERMQASPLAKFREYLSFLVQTRRLLQDVSLIYAYDAFAYTAAYLCRLSLSQTMPLIYQNHELEEHLAGLFSLSGWVQRAERAWIHQADLVVFPDRDRAAFYQKVTRLKKQPMIVPNFPRKSFFTLPENWISLLAQRWYS
;
A
#
# COMPACT_ATOMS: atom_id res chain seq x y z
N MET A 1 -28.28 2.41 -5.18
CA MET A 1 -27.44 3.52 -4.65
C MET A 1 -26.03 3.31 -5.18
N SER A 2 -25.35 4.35 -5.66
CA SER A 2 -23.94 4.25 -6.09
C SER A 2 -23.04 3.98 -4.88
N LYS A 3 -22.03 3.13 -5.04
CA LYS A 3 -21.05 2.88 -3.97
C LYS A 3 -20.20 4.14 -3.72
N PRO A 4 -19.77 4.40 -2.47
CA PRO A 4 -18.79 5.44 -2.22
C PRO A 4 -17.45 5.12 -2.90
N LYS A 5 -16.70 6.16 -3.29
CA LYS A 5 -15.39 6.00 -3.94
C LYS A 5 -14.27 5.90 -2.91
N LEU A 6 -13.42 4.89 -3.05
CA LEU A 6 -12.24 4.67 -2.21
C LEU A 6 -10.97 4.79 -3.06
N GLY A 7 -10.04 5.63 -2.62
CA GLY A 7 -8.70 5.70 -3.20
C GLY A 7 -7.73 4.79 -2.46
N MET A 8 -7.28 3.71 -3.10
CA MET A 8 -6.26 2.81 -2.53
C MET A 8 -4.90 3.16 -3.12
N VAL A 9 -3.97 3.64 -2.29
CA VAL A 9 -2.64 4.06 -2.71
C VAL A 9 -1.62 3.02 -2.29
N ILE A 10 -0.75 2.65 -3.23
CA ILE A 10 0.28 1.65 -3.03
C ILE A 10 1.52 2.01 -3.85
N TYR A 11 2.71 2.00 -3.25
CA TYR A 11 3.93 2.45 -3.91
C TYR A 11 4.73 1.28 -4.53
N PHE A 12 4.03 0.30 -5.10
CA PHE A 12 4.57 -0.80 -5.90
C PHE A 12 3.52 -1.26 -6.95
N ASN A 13 3.76 -2.38 -7.65
CA ASN A 13 2.75 -2.99 -8.52
C ASN A 13 1.67 -3.70 -7.68
N PRO A 14 0.42 -3.21 -7.64
CA PRO A 14 -0.65 -3.80 -6.82
C PRO A 14 -0.94 -5.28 -7.04
N ASP A 15 -0.48 -5.83 -8.16
CA ASP A 15 -0.74 -7.22 -8.54
C ASP A 15 0.25 -8.19 -7.89
N TYR A 16 1.36 -7.69 -7.33
CA TYR A 16 2.49 -8.54 -6.97
C TYR A 16 2.24 -9.41 -5.73
N TYR A 17 1.45 -8.90 -4.78
CA TYR A 17 1.22 -9.60 -3.52
C TYR A 17 -0.24 -10.08 -3.42
N PRO A 18 -0.46 -11.39 -3.24
CA PRO A 18 -1.78 -11.98 -3.01
C PRO A 18 -2.64 -11.26 -1.96
N PRO A 19 -2.11 -10.81 -0.80
CA PRO A 19 -2.91 -10.07 0.19
C PRO A 19 -3.46 -8.75 -0.35
N THR A 20 -2.69 -8.02 -1.15
CA THR A 20 -3.13 -6.77 -1.78
C THR A 20 -4.27 -7.02 -2.76
N VAL A 21 -4.13 -8.04 -3.61
CA VAL A 21 -5.18 -8.45 -4.55
C VAL A 21 -6.46 -8.79 -3.80
N ASN A 22 -6.37 -9.56 -2.72
CA ASN A 22 -7.52 -9.91 -1.88
C ASN A 22 -8.17 -8.68 -1.24
N ALA A 23 -7.37 -7.76 -0.70
CA ALA A 23 -7.87 -6.52 -0.09
C ALA A 23 -8.66 -5.70 -1.11
N VAL A 24 -8.14 -5.52 -2.33
CA VAL A 24 -8.84 -4.80 -3.40
C VAL A 24 -10.17 -5.48 -3.73
N HIS A 25 -10.20 -6.81 -3.86
CA HIS A 25 -11.44 -7.54 -4.16
C HIS A 25 -12.49 -7.38 -3.05
N LEU A 26 -12.08 -7.44 -1.78
CA LEU A 26 -12.99 -7.24 -0.64
C LEU A 26 -13.50 -5.79 -0.58
N LEU A 27 -12.62 -4.82 -0.79
CA LEU A 27 -13.01 -3.41 -0.83
C LEU A 27 -13.98 -3.14 -1.99
N ALA A 28 -13.78 -3.76 -3.15
CA ALA A 28 -14.65 -3.62 -4.31
C ALA A 28 -16.09 -4.10 -4.06
N GLU A 29 -16.34 -4.95 -3.06
CA GLU A 29 -17.70 -5.34 -2.67
C GLU A 29 -18.49 -4.16 -2.09
N HIS A 30 -17.81 -3.20 -1.46
CA HIS A 30 -18.42 -2.08 -0.75
C HIS A 30 -18.16 -0.70 -1.38
N PHE A 31 -17.10 -0.58 -2.19
CA PHE A 31 -16.63 0.69 -2.75
C PHE A 31 -16.42 0.61 -4.26
N ASP A 32 -16.50 1.77 -4.92
CA ASP A 32 -15.87 1.96 -6.23
C ASP A 32 -14.40 2.31 -5.99
N VAL A 33 -13.47 1.47 -6.44
CA VAL A 33 -12.06 1.55 -6.03
C VAL A 33 -11.23 2.23 -7.11
N VAL A 34 -10.52 3.29 -6.74
CA VAL A 34 -9.44 3.89 -7.52
C VAL A 34 -8.12 3.34 -6.97
N LEU A 35 -7.58 2.33 -7.63
CA LEU A 35 -6.34 1.66 -7.23
C LEU A 35 -5.13 2.34 -7.88
N ILE A 36 -4.27 2.93 -7.07
CA ILE A 36 -3.16 3.78 -7.53
C ILE A 36 -1.85 3.09 -7.17
N GLY A 37 -1.18 2.56 -8.18
CA GLY A 37 0.07 1.83 -8.08
C GLY A 37 1.18 2.46 -8.90
N ARG A 38 2.38 1.89 -8.79
CA ARG A 38 3.47 2.20 -9.72
C ARG A 38 3.38 1.36 -10.98
N ASN A 39 3.82 1.93 -12.09
CA ASN A 39 3.97 1.22 -13.35
C ASN A 39 5.22 0.33 -13.30
N TYR A 40 5.03 -0.85 -12.72
CA TYR A 40 6.06 -1.82 -12.44
C TYR A 40 5.58 -3.19 -12.94
N ASP A 41 6.33 -3.83 -13.84
CA ASP A 41 6.00 -5.10 -14.51
C ASP A 41 4.62 -5.13 -15.24
N PRO A 42 4.39 -6.10 -16.15
CA PRO A 42 3.10 -6.25 -16.80
C PRO A 42 1.98 -6.56 -15.79
N PRO A 43 0.75 -6.06 -16.01
CA PRO A 43 -0.42 -6.49 -15.24
C PRO A 43 -0.61 -8.00 -15.35
N ASN A 44 -0.89 -8.68 -14.25
CA ASN A 44 -1.16 -10.12 -14.23
C ASN A 44 -2.40 -10.49 -13.40
N VAL A 45 -3.17 -9.50 -12.95
CA VAL A 45 -4.40 -9.68 -12.18
C VAL A 45 -5.57 -9.00 -12.89
N GLU A 46 -6.66 -9.74 -13.04
CA GLU A 46 -7.95 -9.18 -13.40
C GLU A 46 -8.67 -8.70 -12.14
N TYR A 47 -9.03 -7.42 -12.10
CA TYR A 47 -9.79 -6.83 -11.00
C TYR A 47 -11.28 -6.72 -11.34
N PRO A 48 -12.17 -6.65 -10.33
CA PRO A 48 -13.60 -6.43 -10.55
C PRO A 48 -13.89 -5.17 -11.38
N ALA A 49 -15.00 -5.15 -12.11
CA ALA A 49 -15.34 -4.07 -13.06
C ALA A 49 -15.44 -2.67 -12.43
N ASN A 50 -15.70 -2.58 -11.12
CA ASN A 50 -15.76 -1.32 -10.37
C ASN A 50 -14.41 -0.90 -9.75
N VAL A 51 -13.31 -1.55 -10.15
CA VAL A 51 -11.95 -1.17 -9.79
C VAL A 51 -11.27 -0.52 -10.98
N ARG A 52 -10.86 0.73 -10.82
CA ARG A 52 -10.05 1.46 -11.81
C ARG A 52 -8.60 1.48 -11.38
N VAL A 53 -7.74 0.78 -12.14
CA VAL A 53 -6.31 0.69 -11.84
C VAL A 53 -5.54 1.79 -12.58
N HIS A 54 -4.72 2.53 -11.83
CA HIS A 54 -3.85 3.59 -12.31
C HIS A 54 -2.39 3.22 -11.99
N ARG A 55 -1.64 2.85 -13.03
CA ARG A 55 -0.21 2.54 -12.94
C ARG A 55 0.59 3.78 -13.30
N LEU A 56 1.12 4.45 -12.29
CA LEU A 56 1.74 5.76 -12.42
C LEU A 56 3.23 5.66 -12.75
N GLY A 57 3.70 6.60 -13.57
CA GLY A 57 5.10 6.69 -13.98
C GLY A 57 5.43 5.90 -15.24
N LYS A 58 6.69 6.00 -15.66
CA LYS A 58 7.20 5.19 -16.77
C LYS A 58 7.36 3.75 -16.29
N TYR A 59 7.09 2.80 -17.19
CA TYR A 59 7.43 1.40 -16.96
C TYR A 59 8.92 1.28 -16.63
N THR A 60 9.25 0.53 -15.59
CA THR A 60 10.63 0.15 -15.28
C THR A 60 10.64 -1.20 -14.58
N SER A 61 11.69 -1.99 -14.76
CA SER A 61 11.90 -3.24 -14.03
C SER A 61 12.48 -2.99 -12.63
N ILE A 62 12.48 -4.02 -11.76
CA ILE A 62 13.16 -3.94 -10.45
C ILE A 62 14.63 -3.60 -10.65
N HIS A 63 15.28 -4.27 -11.61
CA HIS A 63 16.72 -4.17 -11.81
C HIS A 63 17.14 -2.76 -12.22
N GLU A 64 16.47 -2.17 -13.21
CA GLU A 64 16.70 -0.78 -13.64
C GLU A 64 16.52 0.21 -12.48
N ARG A 65 15.52 -0.04 -11.63
CA ARG A 65 15.24 0.85 -10.52
C ARG A 65 16.24 0.74 -9.38
N MET A 66 16.76 -0.46 -9.11
CA MET A 66 17.84 -0.63 -8.15
C MET A 66 19.04 0.23 -8.55
N GLN A 67 19.36 0.25 -9.85
CA GLN A 67 20.45 1.03 -10.44
C GLN A 67 20.13 2.53 -10.59
N ALA A 68 18.86 2.93 -10.54
CA ALA A 68 18.47 4.33 -10.69
C ALA A 68 19.08 5.22 -9.58
N SER A 69 19.52 6.41 -10.00
CA SER A 69 20.14 7.39 -9.09
C SER A 69 19.14 7.90 -8.04
N PRO A 70 19.62 8.38 -6.88
CA PRO A 70 18.75 8.97 -5.84
C PRO A 70 17.87 10.10 -6.36
N LEU A 71 18.41 10.97 -7.22
CA LEU A 71 17.65 12.06 -7.83
C LEU A 71 16.54 11.55 -8.77
N ALA A 72 16.79 10.50 -9.54
CA ALA A 72 15.77 9.88 -10.39
C ALA A 72 14.63 9.30 -9.55
N LYS A 73 14.95 8.56 -8.48
CA LYS A 73 13.98 8.00 -7.53
C LYS A 73 13.15 9.10 -6.87
N PHE A 74 13.77 10.21 -6.47
CA PHE A 74 13.09 11.36 -5.89
C PHE A 74 12.14 12.04 -6.89
N ARG A 75 12.59 12.31 -8.12
CA ARG A 75 11.75 12.90 -9.18
C ARG A 75 10.57 12.01 -9.52
N GLU A 76 10.78 10.69 -9.53
CA GLU A 76 9.69 9.75 -9.77
C GLU A 76 8.67 9.77 -8.63
N TYR A 77 9.12 9.81 -7.38
CA TYR A 77 8.22 9.94 -6.24
C TYR A 77 7.43 11.26 -6.28
N LEU A 78 8.07 12.37 -6.65
CA LEU A 78 7.37 13.64 -6.83
C LEU A 78 6.31 13.56 -7.94
N SER A 79 6.63 12.91 -9.06
CA SER A 79 5.66 12.65 -10.14
C SER A 79 4.49 11.78 -9.67
N PHE A 80 4.78 10.76 -8.85
CA PHE A 80 3.78 9.92 -8.22
C PHE A 80 2.85 10.72 -7.30
N LEU A 81 3.38 11.63 -6.49
CA LEU A 81 2.60 12.53 -5.62
C LEU A 81 1.63 13.39 -6.43
N VAL A 82 2.12 14.06 -7.48
CA VAL A 82 1.30 14.96 -8.31
C VAL A 82 0.16 14.21 -8.99
N GLN A 83 0.44 13.02 -9.54
CA GLN A 83 -0.56 12.21 -10.22
C GLN A 83 -1.56 11.61 -9.22
N THR A 84 -1.08 11.10 -8.08
CA THR A 84 -1.93 10.57 -7.00
C THR A 84 -2.90 11.63 -6.51
N ARG A 85 -2.44 12.85 -6.26
CA ARG A 85 -3.29 13.98 -5.83
C ARG A 85 -4.49 14.18 -6.75
N ARG A 86 -4.28 14.16 -8.08
CA ARG A 86 -5.36 14.35 -9.07
C ARG A 86 -6.40 13.23 -8.98
N LEU A 87 -5.94 12.00 -8.78
CA LEU A 87 -6.82 10.82 -8.68
C LEU A 87 -7.60 10.75 -7.36
N LEU A 88 -7.11 11.44 -6.31
CA LEU A 88 -7.76 11.49 -5.00
C LEU A 88 -8.76 12.65 -4.83
N GLN A 89 -9.03 13.46 -5.87
CA GLN A 89 -9.92 14.63 -5.72
C GLN A 89 -11.37 14.27 -5.39
N ASP A 90 -11.88 13.15 -5.93
CA ASP A 90 -13.28 12.76 -5.82
C ASP A 90 -13.50 11.49 -4.97
N VAL A 91 -12.50 11.09 -4.18
CA VAL A 91 -12.63 9.93 -3.29
C VAL A 91 -13.17 10.37 -1.94
N SER A 92 -13.96 9.51 -1.30
CA SER A 92 -14.53 9.73 0.04
C SER A 92 -13.68 9.15 1.18
N LEU A 93 -12.70 8.30 0.84
CA LEU A 93 -11.85 7.57 1.78
C LEU A 93 -10.53 7.24 1.09
N ILE A 94 -9.41 7.40 1.81
CA ILE A 94 -8.07 7.02 1.33
C ILE A 94 -7.57 5.83 2.14
N TYR A 95 -7.07 4.81 1.46
CA TYR A 95 -6.46 3.62 2.04
C TYR A 95 -5.02 3.50 1.54
N ALA A 96 -4.02 3.73 2.40
CA ALA A 96 -2.60 3.65 2.06
C ALA A 96 -1.97 2.34 2.53
N TYR A 97 -1.24 1.64 1.66
CA TYR A 97 -0.83 0.24 1.89
C TYR A 97 0.66 0.03 2.28
N ASP A 98 1.46 1.10 2.33
CA ASP A 98 2.87 1.07 2.74
C ASP A 98 3.34 2.47 3.16
N ALA A 99 4.56 2.60 3.71
CA ALA A 99 5.07 3.88 4.22
C ALA A 99 5.18 4.98 3.14
N PHE A 100 5.53 4.62 1.90
CA PHE A 100 5.60 5.57 0.79
C PHE A 100 4.19 6.01 0.37
N ALA A 101 3.27 5.07 0.23
CA ALA A 101 1.87 5.34 -0.06
C ALA A 101 1.23 6.19 1.02
N TYR A 102 1.53 5.94 2.29
CA TYR A 102 1.01 6.71 3.42
C TYR A 102 1.50 8.14 3.39
N THR A 103 2.81 8.31 3.23
CA THR A 103 3.44 9.64 3.11
C THR A 103 2.85 10.40 1.92
N ALA A 104 2.65 9.72 0.79
CA ALA A 104 2.02 10.30 -0.38
C ALA A 104 0.57 10.69 -0.14
N ALA A 105 -0.23 9.79 0.41
CA ALA A 105 -1.63 10.00 0.72
C ALA A 105 -1.83 11.16 1.70
N TYR A 106 -1.01 11.23 2.76
CA TYR A 106 -1.06 12.30 3.74
C TYR A 106 -0.73 13.66 3.11
N LEU A 107 0.37 13.76 2.34
CA LEU A 107 0.73 14.99 1.65
C LEU A 107 -0.34 15.43 0.63
N CYS A 108 -0.90 14.48 -0.12
CA CYS A 108 -2.01 14.77 -1.03
C CYS A 108 -3.21 15.31 -0.26
N ARG A 109 -3.59 14.65 0.85
CA ARG A 109 -4.72 15.03 1.71
C ARG A 109 -4.60 16.47 2.22
N LEU A 110 -3.41 16.92 2.62
CA LEU A 110 -3.18 18.31 3.08
C LEU A 110 -3.54 19.36 2.01
N SER A 111 -3.58 18.98 0.74
CA SER A 111 -3.84 19.85 -0.40
C SER A 111 -5.22 19.66 -1.04
N LEU A 112 -6.05 18.80 -0.46
CA LEU A 112 -7.44 18.59 -0.88
C LEU A 112 -8.35 19.61 -0.20
N SER A 113 -9.44 19.99 -0.87
CA SER A 113 -10.43 20.94 -0.35
C SER A 113 -11.26 20.39 0.80
N GLN A 114 -11.31 19.06 0.94
CA GLN A 114 -12.08 18.37 1.96
C GLN A 114 -11.17 17.43 2.75
N THR A 115 -11.39 17.39 4.07
CA THR A 115 -10.70 16.45 4.94
C THR A 115 -11.23 15.04 4.69
N MET A 116 -10.41 14.19 4.08
CA MET A 116 -10.74 12.79 3.83
C MET A 116 -10.20 11.87 4.93
N PRO A 117 -10.99 10.91 5.43
CA PRO A 117 -10.47 9.88 6.30
C PRO A 117 -9.31 9.14 5.62
N LEU A 118 -8.25 8.91 6.38
CA LEU A 118 -7.03 8.24 5.93
C LEU A 118 -6.81 6.98 6.77
N ILE A 119 -6.95 5.83 6.12
CA ILE A 119 -6.57 4.54 6.68
C ILE A 119 -5.14 4.26 6.25
N TYR A 120 -4.33 3.84 7.20
CA TYR A 120 -2.97 3.37 6.93
C TYR A 120 -2.83 1.89 7.28
N GLN A 121 -2.51 1.07 6.30
CA GLN A 121 -2.08 -0.30 6.50
C GLN A 121 -0.57 -0.39 6.35
N ASN A 122 0.10 -0.88 7.41
CA ASN A 122 1.51 -1.18 7.36
C ASN A 122 1.72 -2.69 7.50
N HIS A 123 2.58 -3.24 6.64
CA HIS A 123 3.01 -4.63 6.69
C HIS A 123 4.35 -4.81 7.40
N GLU A 124 5.29 -3.90 7.24
CA GLU A 124 6.66 -4.05 7.73
C GLU A 124 7.21 -2.72 8.19
N LEU A 125 7.91 -2.74 9.32
CA LEU A 125 8.68 -1.61 9.76
C LEU A 125 10.14 -2.03 9.92
N GLU A 126 11.01 -1.27 9.27
CA GLU A 126 12.44 -1.37 9.50
C GLU A 126 12.77 -0.78 10.86
N GLU A 127 13.44 -1.57 11.70
CA GLU A 127 13.92 -1.14 13.02
C GLU A 127 14.83 0.09 12.87
N HIS A 128 15.77 0.00 11.93
CA HIS A 128 16.72 1.05 11.63
C HIS A 128 16.20 1.98 10.54
N LEU A 129 16.41 3.27 10.76
CA LEU A 129 16.11 4.27 9.76
C LEU A 129 17.21 4.31 8.69
N ALA A 130 16.81 4.31 7.42
CA ALA A 130 17.71 4.60 6.33
C ALA A 130 18.31 6.02 6.45
N GLY A 131 19.40 6.24 5.71
CA GLY A 131 20.18 7.49 5.75
C GLY A 131 19.33 8.72 5.41
N LEU A 132 19.61 9.85 6.08
CA LEU A 132 18.83 11.10 6.00
C LEU A 132 18.66 11.65 4.59
N PHE A 133 19.65 11.45 3.72
CA PHE A 133 19.66 11.94 2.34
C PHE A 133 19.06 10.95 1.34
N SER A 134 18.56 9.79 1.81
CA SER A 134 17.86 8.83 0.97
C SER A 134 16.35 9.08 0.98
N LEU A 135 15.69 8.78 -0.14
CA LEU A 135 14.24 8.89 -0.22
C LEU A 135 13.55 8.01 0.84
N SER A 136 14.00 6.76 1.02
CA SER A 136 13.46 5.87 2.05
C SER A 136 13.65 6.44 3.46
N GLY A 137 14.82 7.02 3.76
CA GLY A 137 15.09 7.60 5.07
C GLY A 137 14.20 8.82 5.37
N TRP A 138 13.90 9.62 4.36
CA TRP A 138 12.93 10.71 4.48
C TRP A 138 11.50 10.18 4.67
N VAL A 139 11.06 9.20 3.88
CA VAL A 139 9.73 8.58 3.99
C VAL A 139 9.52 7.93 5.35
N GLN A 140 10.47 7.14 5.85
CA GLN A 140 10.37 6.49 7.16
C GLN A 140 10.27 7.53 8.30
N ARG A 141 10.96 8.67 8.20
CA ARG A 141 10.85 9.75 9.19
C ARG A 141 9.51 10.46 9.11
N ALA A 142 9.04 10.73 7.90
CA ALA A 142 7.74 11.32 7.64
C ALA A 142 6.61 10.43 8.17
N GLU A 143 6.64 9.13 7.87
CA GLU A 143 5.72 8.12 8.38
C GLU A 143 5.66 8.15 9.92
N ARG A 144 6.82 8.05 10.59
CA ARG A 144 6.89 8.09 12.06
C ARG A 144 6.38 9.41 12.64
N ALA A 145 6.66 10.54 12.00
CA ALA A 145 6.22 11.85 12.45
C ALA A 145 4.72 12.07 12.26
N TRP A 146 4.13 11.51 11.21
CA TRP A 146 2.77 11.79 10.80
C TRP A 146 1.78 10.69 11.12
N ILE A 147 2.21 9.53 11.60
CA ILE A 147 1.34 8.37 11.88
C ILE A 147 0.03 8.71 12.60
N HIS A 148 0.07 9.62 13.57
CA HIS A 148 -1.10 10.03 14.36
C HIS A 148 -2.21 10.69 13.54
N GLN A 149 -1.88 11.12 12.32
CA GLN A 149 -2.77 11.76 11.36
C GLN A 149 -3.63 10.75 10.60
N ALA A 150 -3.28 9.46 10.63
CA ALA A 150 -4.18 8.41 10.15
C ALA A 150 -5.38 8.29 11.09
N ASP A 151 -6.57 8.17 10.54
CA ASP A 151 -7.81 7.96 11.29
C ASP A 151 -7.86 6.53 11.84
N LEU A 152 -7.34 5.58 11.07
CA LEU A 152 -7.15 4.19 11.46
C LEU A 152 -5.77 3.70 11.02
N VAL A 153 -5.11 2.92 11.88
CA VAL A 153 -3.87 2.21 11.54
C VAL A 153 -4.13 0.71 11.61
N VAL A 154 -3.75 -0.02 10.56
CA VAL A 154 -4.05 -1.43 10.36
C VAL A 154 -2.75 -2.23 10.27
N PHE A 155 -2.70 -3.36 10.96
CA PHE A 155 -1.59 -4.32 10.90
C PHE A 155 -2.11 -5.74 10.64
N PRO A 156 -1.29 -6.62 10.02
CA PRO A 156 -1.66 -8.01 9.82
C PRO A 156 -1.64 -8.85 11.10
N ASP A 157 -0.84 -8.46 12.09
CA ASP A 157 -0.69 -9.19 13.35
C ASP A 157 -0.37 -8.27 14.54
N ARG A 158 -0.56 -8.81 15.75
CA ARG A 158 -0.44 -8.08 17.02
C ARG A 158 1.01 -7.73 17.37
N ASP A 159 1.97 -8.58 17.00
CA ASP A 159 3.37 -8.40 17.38
C ASP A 159 3.99 -7.25 16.58
N ARG A 160 3.70 -7.19 15.27
CA ARG A 160 4.06 -6.05 14.42
C ARG A 160 3.42 -4.76 14.91
N ALA A 161 2.14 -4.79 15.28
CA ALA A 161 1.45 -3.63 15.84
C ALA A 161 2.11 -3.13 17.13
N ALA A 162 2.41 -4.05 18.07
CA ALA A 162 3.05 -3.72 19.34
C ALA A 162 4.46 -3.15 19.16
N PHE A 163 5.27 -3.77 18.29
CA PHE A 163 6.59 -3.26 17.93
C PHE A 163 6.50 -1.87 17.31
N TYR A 164 5.58 -1.68 16.35
CA TYR A 164 5.35 -0.40 15.70
C TYR A 164 4.96 0.69 16.70
N GLN A 165 4.03 0.40 17.63
CA GLN A 165 3.63 1.33 18.68
C GLN A 165 4.81 1.72 19.58
N LYS A 166 5.69 0.77 19.92
CA LYS A 166 6.91 1.03 20.71
C LYS A 166 7.85 2.02 20.02
N VAL A 167 8.09 1.85 18.72
CA VAL A 167 9.07 2.69 17.99
C VAL A 167 8.50 4.05 17.55
N THR A 168 7.19 4.14 17.32
CA THR A 168 6.52 5.37 16.83
C THR A 168 5.81 6.15 17.92
N ARG A 169 5.66 5.57 19.12
CA ARG A 169 4.85 6.11 20.22
C ARG A 169 3.38 6.32 19.81
N LEU A 170 2.88 5.53 18.86
CA LEU A 170 1.49 5.56 18.42
C LEU A 170 0.54 5.25 19.59
N LYS A 171 -0.20 6.27 20.03
CA LYS A 171 -1.18 6.16 21.12
C LYS A 171 -2.50 5.49 20.70
N LYS A 172 -2.88 5.58 19.42
CA LYS A 172 -4.10 4.97 18.90
C LYS A 172 -3.93 3.45 18.89
N GLN A 173 -4.96 2.71 19.29
CA GLN A 173 -4.97 1.26 19.20
C GLN A 173 -5.05 0.84 17.72
N PRO A 174 -4.08 0.08 17.20
CA PRO A 174 -4.15 -0.40 15.83
C PRO A 174 -5.21 -1.49 15.66
N MET A 175 -5.83 -1.54 14.49
CA MET A 175 -6.73 -2.62 14.10
C MET A 175 -5.93 -3.77 13.50
N ILE A 176 -6.23 -4.99 13.94
CA ILE A 176 -5.58 -6.18 13.41
C ILE A 176 -6.47 -6.79 12.34
N VAL A 177 -5.98 -6.81 11.10
CA VAL A 177 -6.66 -7.42 9.95
C VAL A 177 -5.72 -8.48 9.36
N PRO A 178 -5.91 -9.76 9.70
CA PRO A 178 -5.04 -10.83 9.22
C PRO A 178 -5.03 -10.93 7.70
N ASN A 179 -3.85 -11.08 7.12
CA ASN A 179 -3.64 -11.24 5.68
C ASN A 179 -3.87 -12.69 5.22
N PHE A 180 -5.09 -13.22 5.42
CA PHE A 180 -5.42 -14.55 4.93
C PHE A 180 -5.84 -14.53 3.45
N PRO A 181 -5.47 -15.56 2.67
CA PRO A 181 -5.93 -15.67 1.30
C PRO A 181 -7.45 -15.87 1.26
N ARG A 182 -8.12 -15.21 0.33
CA ARG A 182 -9.55 -15.42 0.10
C ARG A 182 -9.77 -16.82 -0.50
N LYS A 183 -10.54 -17.67 0.16
CA LYS A 183 -10.82 -19.05 -0.29
C LYS A 183 -11.46 -19.13 -1.69
N SER A 184 -12.20 -18.11 -2.10
CA SER A 184 -12.81 -18.08 -3.44
C SER A 184 -11.83 -17.71 -4.55
N PHE A 185 -10.64 -17.23 -4.20
CA PHE A 185 -9.61 -16.81 -5.16
C PHE A 185 -8.37 -17.71 -5.11
N PHE A 186 -8.05 -18.25 -3.93
CA PHE A 186 -6.94 -19.19 -3.72
C PHE A 186 -7.48 -20.56 -3.30
N THR A 187 -7.30 -21.55 -4.16
CA THR A 187 -7.58 -22.95 -3.82
C THR A 187 -6.50 -23.48 -2.90
N LEU A 188 -6.89 -23.93 -1.72
CA LEU A 188 -5.98 -24.58 -0.79
C LEU A 188 -5.69 -26.01 -1.27
N PRO A 189 -4.44 -26.46 -1.27
CA PRO A 189 -4.12 -27.84 -1.56
C PRO A 189 -4.75 -28.75 -0.50
N GLU A 190 -5.33 -29.87 -0.93
CA GLU A 190 -5.90 -30.87 -0.02
C GLU A 190 -4.80 -31.59 0.78
N ASN A 191 -3.61 -31.73 0.18
CA ASN A 191 -2.46 -32.40 0.80
C ASN A 191 -1.25 -31.46 0.94
N TRP A 192 -1.17 -30.82 2.11
CA TRP A 192 -0.08 -29.91 2.46
C TRP A 192 1.29 -30.58 2.55
N ILE A 193 1.35 -31.85 2.95
CA ILE A 193 2.62 -32.59 3.09
C ILE A 193 3.27 -32.77 1.73
N SER A 194 2.49 -33.17 0.72
CA SER A 194 2.98 -33.34 -0.65
C SER A 194 3.45 -32.02 -1.25
N LEU A 195 2.68 -30.94 -1.08
CA LEU A 195 3.08 -29.61 -1.59
C LEU A 195 4.36 -29.09 -0.93
N LEU A 196 4.51 -29.28 0.39
CA LEU A 196 5.72 -28.88 1.12
C LEU A 196 6.94 -29.66 0.62
N ALA A 197 6.83 -30.98 0.45
CA ALA A 197 7.90 -31.79 -0.10
C ALA A 197 8.27 -31.32 -1.51
N GLN A 198 7.29 -31.10 -2.39
CA GLN A 198 7.53 -30.61 -3.75
C GLN A 198 8.29 -29.29 -3.76
N ARG A 199 7.90 -28.31 -2.94
CA ARG A 199 8.57 -27.00 -2.87
C ARG A 199 9.95 -27.04 -2.24
N TRP A 200 10.20 -27.98 -1.34
CA TRP A 200 11.50 -28.10 -0.65
C TRP A 200 12.56 -28.76 -1.54
N TYR A 201 12.13 -29.62 -2.46
CA TYR A 201 13.02 -30.37 -3.35
C TYR A 201 13.04 -29.85 -4.80
N SER A 202 12.29 -28.80 -5.11
CA SER A 202 12.31 -28.07 -6.39
C SER A 202 13.23 -26.85 -6.34
#